data_AF-A0A0F4RE47-F1
#
_entry.id   AF-A0A0F4RE47-F1
#
_cell.length_a   1.000
_cell.length_b   1.000
_cell.length_c   1.000
_cell.angle_alpha   90.00
_cell.angle_beta   90.00
_cell.angle_gamma   90.00
#
_symmetry.space_group_name_H-M   'P 1'
#
loop_
_entity.id
_entity.type
_entity.pdbx_description
1 polymer ?
#
loop_
_entity_poly.entity_id
_entity_poly.type
_entity_poly.pdbx_seq_one_letter_code
_entity_poly.pdbx_strand_id
1 'polypeptide(L)'
;MPKTPSPCIDVCKFKREGHCIGCSMTKAQKSIFKKLKKEDQRAGFVKMLMAQQDVMGKYAGWKIAYARKCNKKGAEAPFELVTNSMP
;
A
#
# COMPACT_ATOMS: atom_id res chain seq x y z
N MET A 1 15.37 -11.72 -3.72
CA MET A 1 14.37 -11.35 -2.70
C MET A 1 13.47 -10.27 -3.26
N PRO A 2 12.18 -10.24 -2.91
CA PRO A 2 11.29 -9.18 -3.38
C PRO A 2 11.74 -7.83 -2.84
N LYS A 3 11.90 -6.85 -3.73
CA LYS A 3 12.20 -5.45 -3.41
C LYS A 3 10.93 -4.73 -2.95
N THR A 4 9.77 -5.06 -3.53
CA THR A 4 8.49 -4.47 -3.16
C THR A 4 8.16 -4.72 -1.68
N PRO A 5 8.10 -3.66 -0.84
CA PRO A 5 7.78 -3.80 0.58
C PRO A 5 6.28 -4.00 0.79
N SER A 6 5.92 -4.45 2.00
CA SER A 6 4.52 -4.59 2.39
C SER A 6 3.76 -3.26 2.31
N PRO A 7 2.57 -3.22 1.67
CA PRO A 7 1.73 -2.02 1.61
C PRO A 7 1.04 -1.70 2.94
N CYS A 8 1.18 -2.55 3.96
CA CYS A 8 0.75 -2.22 5.32
C CYS A 8 1.56 -1.04 5.85
N ILE A 9 0.90 -0.01 6.38
CA ILE A 9 1.56 1.14 7.05
C ILE A 9 1.43 1.05 8.58
N ASP A 10 1.26 -0.17 9.09
CA ASP A 10 1.36 -0.54 10.51
C ASP A 10 0.33 0.09 11.48
N VAL A 11 -0.75 0.66 10.94
CA VAL A 11 -1.90 1.22 11.70
C VAL A 11 -3.17 0.35 11.63
N CYS A 12 -3.00 -0.98 11.50
CA CYS A 12 -4.09 -1.89 11.17
C CYS A 12 -5.32 -1.77 12.10
N LYS A 13 -6.40 -1.17 11.57
CA LYS A 13 -7.74 -1.14 12.17
C LYS A 13 -8.76 -1.46 11.07
N PHE A 14 -9.41 -2.62 11.14
CA PHE A 14 -10.28 -3.16 10.09
C PHE A 14 -11.76 -2.78 10.33
N LYS A 15 -12.07 -1.49 10.30
CA LYS A 15 -13.40 -0.95 10.67
C LYS A 15 -14.29 -0.60 9.48
N ARG A 16 -13.76 -0.65 8.26
CA ARG A 16 -14.46 -0.24 7.05
C ARG A 16 -14.91 -1.48 6.27
N GLU A 17 -15.99 -2.12 6.70
CA GLU A 17 -16.48 -3.38 6.09
C GLU A 17 -15.38 -4.46 6.00
N GLY A 18 -14.55 -4.57 7.05
CA GLY A 18 -13.42 -5.50 7.09
C GLY A 18 -12.13 -4.99 6.43
N HIS A 19 -12.14 -3.81 5.80
CA HIS A 19 -10.96 -3.14 5.26
C HIS A 19 -10.24 -2.29 6.31
N CYS A 20 -8.91 -2.27 6.22
CA CYS A 20 -8.05 -1.43 7.04
C CYS A 20 -8.24 0.05 6.70
N ILE A 21 -8.41 0.90 7.72
CA ILE A 21 -8.56 2.36 7.54
C ILE A 21 -7.31 3.04 6.95
N GLY A 22 -6.14 2.42 7.07
CA GLY A 22 -4.87 3.04 6.63
C GLY A 22 -4.36 2.58 5.27
N CYS A 23 -4.73 1.38 4.81
CA CYS A 23 -4.17 0.81 3.56
C CYS A 23 -5.20 0.08 2.69
N SER A 24 -6.48 0.12 3.07
CA SER A 24 -7.60 -0.63 2.47
C SER A 24 -7.51 -2.16 2.54
N MET A 25 -6.37 -2.77 2.87
CA MET A 25 -6.30 -4.25 2.96
C MET A 25 -7.29 -4.84 3.97
N THR A 26 -7.92 -5.95 3.62
CA THR A 26 -8.59 -6.85 4.58
C THR A 26 -7.57 -7.69 5.37
N LYS A 27 -8.02 -8.36 6.44
CA LYS A 27 -7.17 -9.33 7.16
C LYS A 27 -6.67 -10.46 6.25
N ALA A 28 -7.54 -10.96 5.37
CA ALA A 28 -7.20 -12.01 4.41
C ALA A 28 -6.14 -11.52 3.40
N GLN A 29 -6.34 -10.34 2.82
CA GLN A 29 -5.37 -9.69 1.93
C GLN A 29 -3.99 -9.50 2.60
N LYS A 30 -3.96 -9.05 3.86
CA LYS A 30 -2.71 -8.94 4.64
C LYS A 30 -2.02 -10.30 4.81
N SER A 31 -2.77 -11.38 5.02
CA SER A 31 -2.24 -12.74 5.12
C SER A 31 -1.70 -13.25 3.78
N ILE A 32 -2.43 -13.00 2.68
CA ILE A 32 -2.02 -13.35 1.32
C ILE A 32 -0.68 -12.69 0.98
N PHE A 33 -0.53 -11.38 1.22
CA PHE A 33 0.71 -10.67 0.90
C PHE A 33 1.95 -11.29 1.57
N LYS A 34 1.84 -11.71 2.83
CA LYS A 34 2.96 -12.36 3.56
C LYS A 34 3.45 -13.64 2.90
N LYS A 35 2.57 -14.34 2.15
CA LYS A 35 2.89 -15.59 1.46
C LYS A 35 3.49 -15.35 0.07
N LEU A 36 3.44 -14.12 -0.47
CA LEU A 36 3.99 -13.79 -1.79
C LEU A 36 5.53 -13.73 -1.74
N LYS A 37 6.16 -14.58 -2.56
CA LYS A 37 7.62 -14.76 -2.63
C LYS A 37 8.25 -14.18 -3.90
N LYS A 38 7.45 -13.94 -4.95
CA LYS A 38 7.92 -13.37 -6.23
C LYS A 38 7.69 -11.86 -6.27
N GLU A 39 8.61 -11.14 -6.92
CA GLU A 39 8.54 -9.67 -7.02
C GLU A 39 7.29 -9.21 -7.77
N ASP A 40 7.04 -9.78 -8.95
CA ASP A 40 5.89 -9.40 -9.79
C ASP A 40 4.55 -9.62 -9.09
N GLN A 41 4.45 -10.65 -8.24
CA GLN A 41 3.26 -10.90 -7.43
C GLN A 41 3.05 -9.80 -6.39
N ARG A 42 4.13 -9.33 -5.76
CA ARG A 42 4.04 -8.24 -4.78
C ARG A 42 3.73 -6.91 -5.45
N ALA A 43 4.40 -6.59 -6.55
CA ALA A 43 4.13 -5.40 -7.34
C ALA A 43 2.67 -5.39 -7.85
N GLY A 44 2.20 -6.52 -8.39
CA GLY A 44 0.82 -6.72 -8.82
C GLY A 44 -0.19 -6.57 -7.67
N PHE A 45 0.13 -7.08 -6.49
CA PHE A 45 -0.72 -6.91 -5.31
C PHE A 45 -0.83 -5.43 -4.90
N VAL A 46 0.27 -4.68 -4.92
CA VAL A 46 0.26 -3.24 -4.60
C VAL A 46 -0.58 -2.48 -5.62
N LYS A 47 -0.44 -2.80 -6.91
CA LYS A 47 -1.27 -2.20 -7.98
C LYS A 47 -2.76 -2.48 -7.79
N MET A 48 -3.13 -3.72 -7.47
CA MET A 48 -4.52 -4.09 -7.14
C MET A 48 -5.02 -3.30 -5.92
N LEU A 49 -4.20 -3.15 -4.88
CA LEU A 49 -4.56 -2.41 -3.69
C LEU A 49 -4.79 -0.92 -3.98
N MET A 50 -3.99 -0.32 -4.86
CA MET A 50 -4.20 1.06 -5.31
C MET A 50 -5.54 1.23 -6.03
N ALA A 51 -5.90 0.33 -6.95
CA ALA A 51 -7.22 0.36 -7.59
C ALA A 51 -8.36 0.22 -6.56
N GLN A 52 -8.20 -0.65 -5.56
CA GLN A 52 -9.15 -0.76 -4.44
C GLN A 52 -9.25 0.56 -3.65
N GLN A 53 -8.13 1.23 -3.40
CA GLN A 53 -8.10 2.53 -2.71
C GLN A 53 -8.77 3.64 -3.53
N ASP A 54 -8.63 3.64 -4.85
CA ASP A 54 -9.24 4.64 -5.73
C ASP A 54 -10.77 4.51 -5.73
N VAL A 55 -11.30 3.30 -5.80
CA VAL A 55 -12.76 3.03 -5.71
C VAL A 55 -13.31 3.40 -4.33
N MET A 56 -12.57 3.06 -3.27
CA MET A 56 -13.02 3.33 -1.90
C MET A 56 -12.83 4.80 -1.50
N GLY A 57 -11.82 5.50 -2.02
CA GLY A 57 -11.42 6.83 -1.58
C GLY A 57 -10.93 6.91 -0.12
N LYS A 58 -10.52 8.11 0.31
CA LYS A 58 -9.99 8.42 1.66
C LYS A 58 -8.69 7.69 2.04
N TYR A 59 -7.83 7.37 1.07
CA TYR A 59 -6.52 6.75 1.29
C TYR A 59 -5.33 7.61 0.84
N ALA A 60 -5.50 8.93 0.62
CA ALA A 60 -4.41 9.81 0.16
C ALA A 60 -3.17 9.77 1.06
N GLY A 61 -3.35 9.71 2.39
CA GLY A 61 -2.25 9.60 3.35
C GLY A 61 -1.44 8.29 3.22
N TRP A 62 -2.03 7.24 2.64
CA TRP A 62 -1.32 5.98 2.37
C TRP A 62 -0.17 6.19 1.38
N LYS A 63 -0.36 7.00 0.32
CA LYS A 63 0.67 7.24 -0.71
C LYS A 63 1.95 7.81 -0.08
N ILE A 64 1.81 8.81 0.80
CA ILE A 64 2.93 9.43 1.52
C ILE A 64 3.63 8.40 2.41
N ALA A 65 2.86 7.67 3.22
CA ALA A 65 3.42 6.69 4.15
C ALA A 65 4.10 5.51 3.43
N TYR A 66 3.52 5.03 2.32
CA TYR A 66 4.06 3.93 1.54
C TYR A 66 5.31 4.36 0.76
N ALA A 67 5.33 5.55 0.16
CA ALA A 67 6.53 6.07 -0.51
C ALA A 67 7.72 6.22 0.46
N ARG A 68 7.49 6.75 1.68
CA ARG A 68 8.52 6.78 2.73
C ARG A 68 9.02 5.37 3.08
N LYS A 69 8.12 4.38 3.13
CA LYS A 69 8.48 2.97 3.36
C LYS A 69 9.29 2.38 2.20
N CYS A 70 8.93 2.68 0.95
CA CYS A 70 9.68 2.28 -0.24
C CYS A 70 11.09 2.86 -0.22
N ASN A 71 11.23 4.16 0.00
CA ASN A 71 12.52 4.85 0.09
C ASN A 71 13.42 4.22 1.18
N LYS A 72 12.90 4.03 2.41
CA LYS A 72 13.63 3.37 3.51
C LYS A 72 14.10 1.95 3.18
N LYS A 73 13.43 1.27 2.24
CA LYS A 73 13.73 -0.10 1.80
C LYS A 73 14.52 -0.16 0.49
N GLY A 74 14.90 0.98 -0.09
CA GLY A 74 15.57 1.04 -1.39
C GLY A 74 14.70 0.53 -2.54
N ALA A 75 13.37 0.65 -2.41
CA ALA A 75 12.40 0.29 -3.43
C ALA A 75 11.79 1.55 -4.05
N GLU A 76 11.42 1.46 -5.32
CA GLU A 76 10.71 2.51 -6.04
C GLU A 76 9.20 2.46 -5.69
N ALA A 77 8.58 3.63 -5.52
CA ALA A 77 7.13 3.70 -5.34
C ALA A 77 6.45 3.61 -6.72
N PRO A 78 5.35 2.85 -6.88
CA PRO A 78 4.69 2.66 -8.18
C PRO A 78 3.79 3.86 -8.57
N PHE A 79 4.10 5.06 -8.07
CA PHE A 79 3.36 6.29 -8.31
C PHE A 79 4.25 7.49 -8.01
N GLU A 80 3.94 8.61 -8.66
CA GLU A 80 4.54 9.90 -8.35
C GLU A 80 3.89 10.51 -7.09
N LEU A 81 4.72 11.00 -6.18
CA LEU A 81 4.24 11.85 -5.10
C LEU A 81 4.08 13.27 -5.64
N VAL A 82 2.84 13.68 -5.87
CA VAL A 82 2.56 15.10 -6.09
C VAL A 82 2.65 15.80 -4.74
N THR A 83 3.81 16.37 -4.43
CA THR A 83 3.91 17.37 -3.37
C THR A 83 3.33 18.66 -3.94
N ASN A 84 2.07 18.96 -3.66
CA ASN A 84 1.58 20.31 -3.88
C ASN A 84 2.40 21.24 -2.97
N SER A 85 3.43 21.87 -3.53
CA SER A 85 3.89 23.18 -3.11
C SER A 85 2.71 24.12 -3.36
N MET A 86 1.83 24.23 -2.38
CA MET A 86 0.74 25.20 -2.43
C MET A 86 1.39 26.58 -2.23
N PRO A 87 1.22 27.55 -3.15
CA PRO A 87 1.68 28.91 -2.95
C PRO A 87 1.00 29.57 -1.75
#